data_AF-A0AAD9LGB3-F1
#
_entry.id   AF-A0AAD9LGB3-F1
#
_cell.length_a   1.000
_cell.length_b   1.000
_cell.length_c   1.000
_cell.angle_alpha   90.00
_cell.angle_beta   90.00
_cell.angle_gamma   90.00
#
_symmetry.space_group_name_H-M   'P 1'
#
loop_
_entity.id
_entity.type
_entity.pdbx_description
1 polymer ?
#
loop_
_entity_poly.entity_id
_entity_poly.type
_entity_poly.pdbx_seq_one_letter_code
_entity_poly.pdbx_strand_id
1 'polypeptide(L)'
;MMRDLVSRTNNPLECFHRRLNEKLKVPHPAITRFVGTIESLAREYVIEHVAVQSSIAAPPRRNRFQLPRASRLPNISDIVESEVSADEEDELPDRAEDESCTSAMSSEGTDDSEQIESGEMETEPVLSFDYDGET
;
A
#
# COMPACT_ATOMS: atom_id res chain seq x y z
N MET A 1 34.21 -14.17 7.41
CA MET A 1 33.24 -13.81 6.35
C MET A 1 32.37 -12.67 6.87
N MET A 2 32.62 -11.45 6.41
CA MET A 2 31.73 -10.31 6.67
C MET A 2 30.46 -10.53 5.84
N ARG A 3 29.30 -10.63 6.50
CA ARG A 3 28.02 -10.59 5.79
C ARG A 3 27.80 -9.15 5.40
N ASP A 4 27.46 -8.90 4.14
CA ASP A 4 27.08 -7.58 3.66
C ASP A 4 25.74 -7.22 4.30
N LEU A 5 25.79 -6.67 5.52
CA LEU A 5 24.62 -6.31 6.29
C LEU A 5 24.13 -4.96 5.78
N VAL A 6 23.48 -4.98 4.61
CA VAL A 6 22.76 -3.79 4.13
C VAL A 6 21.57 -3.60 5.06
N SER A 7 21.59 -2.54 5.86
CA SER A 7 20.46 -2.14 6.70
C SER A 7 19.27 -1.78 5.82
N ARG A 8 18.49 -2.79 5.42
CA ARG A 8 17.25 -2.58 4.69
C ARG A 8 16.25 -2.01 5.68
N THR A 9 15.96 -0.73 5.53
CA THR A 9 14.83 -0.11 6.24
C THR A 9 13.56 -0.87 5.84
N ASN A 10 12.63 -1.01 6.78
CA ASN A 10 11.32 -1.61 6.51
C ASN A 10 10.37 -0.58 5.86
N ASN A 11 10.91 0.51 5.31
CA ASN A 11 10.13 1.56 4.66
C ASN A 11 9.65 1.04 3.28
N PRO A 12 8.33 1.07 3.00
CA PRO A 12 7.79 0.58 1.74
C PRO A 12 8.32 1.34 0.52
N LEU A 13 8.55 2.66 0.64
CA LEU A 13 9.08 3.48 -0.47
C LEU A 13 10.52 3.07 -0.83
N GLU A 14 11.38 2.88 0.16
CA GLU A 14 12.75 2.40 -0.04
C GLU A 14 12.78 0.99 -0.64
N CYS A 15 11.88 0.12 -0.19
CA CYS A 15 11.71 -1.21 -0.79
C CYS A 15 11.31 -1.13 -2.26
N PHE A 16 10.38 -0.24 -2.62
CA PHE A 16 9.97 -0.03 -3.99
C PHE A 16 11.11 0.54 -4.84
N HIS A 17 11.80 1.59 -4.38
CA HIS A 17 12.94 2.18 -5.08
C HIS A 17 14.05 1.15 -5.33
N ARG A 18 14.32 0.28 -4.36
CA ARG A 18 15.29 -0.82 -4.54
C ARG A 18 14.83 -1.82 -5.60
N ARG A 19 13.56 -2.25 -5.57
CA ARG A 19 13.00 -3.19 -6.56
C ARG A 19 13.00 -2.57 -7.96
N LEU A 20 12.72 -1.27 -8.06
CA LEU A 20 12.78 -0.49 -9.29
C LEU A 20 14.21 -0.40 -9.83
N ASN A 21 15.18 -0.04 -8.99
CA ASN A 21 16.60 0.05 -9.37
C ASN A 21 17.23 -1.32 -9.73
N GLU A 22 16.76 -2.41 -9.12
CA GLU A 22 17.20 -3.76 -9.48
C GLU A 22 16.78 -4.15 -10.91
N LYS A 23 15.59 -3.72 -11.33
CA LYS A 23 15.07 -3.93 -12.70
C LYS A 23 15.68 -2.93 -13.69
N LEU A 24 15.91 -1.69 -13.26
CA LEU A 24 16.52 -0.60 -14.03
C LEU A 24 18.01 -0.50 -13.75
N LYS A 25 18.79 -1.37 -14.40
CA LYS A 25 20.26 -1.39 -14.28
C LYS A 25 20.96 -0.19 -14.96
N VAL A 26 20.22 0.58 -15.75
CA VAL A 26 20.74 1.73 -16.50
C VAL A 26 20.32 3.01 -15.77
N PRO A 27 21.23 3.98 -15.55
CA PRO A 27 20.92 5.22 -14.82
C PRO A 27 19.75 6.02 -15.41
N HIS A 28 19.64 6.06 -16.74
CA HIS A 28 18.60 6.79 -17.46
C HIS A 28 18.00 5.92 -18.59
N PRO A 29 17.01 5.06 -18.28
CA PRO A 29 16.31 4.29 -19.29
C PRO A 29 15.42 5.20 -20.15
N ALA A 30 15.11 4.77 -21.39
CA ALA A 30 14.09 5.42 -22.21
C ALA A 30 12.73 5.41 -21.50
N ILE A 31 11.90 6.44 -21.74
CA ILE A 31 10.61 6.62 -21.06
C ILE A 31 9.68 5.41 -21.24
N THR A 32 9.64 4.83 -22.44
CA THR A 32 8.84 3.63 -22.74
C THR A 32 9.27 2.43 -21.90
N ARG A 33 10.58 2.27 -21.68
CA ARG A 33 11.13 1.22 -20.84
C ARG A 33 10.82 1.47 -19.37
N PHE A 34 10.97 2.70 -18.92
CA PHE A 34 10.66 3.10 -17.54
C PHE A 34 9.19 2.82 -17.20
N VAL A 35 8.26 3.33 -18.00
CA VAL A 35 6.81 3.11 -17.81
C VAL A 35 6.48 1.62 -17.86
N GLY A 36 7.00 0.89 -18.85
CA GLY A 36 6.77 -0.55 -18.95
C GLY A 36 7.32 -1.34 -17.75
N THR A 37 8.42 -0.91 -17.13
CA THR A 37 8.91 -1.55 -15.90
C THR A 37 8.03 -1.29 -14.69
N ILE A 38 7.49 -0.08 -14.54
CA ILE A 38 6.54 0.23 -13.46
C ILE A 38 5.26 -0.59 -13.64
N GLU A 39 4.74 -0.67 -14.86
CA GLU A 39 3.55 -1.47 -15.17
C GLU A 39 3.76 -2.95 -14.82
N SER A 40 4.91 -3.52 -15.20
CA SER A 40 5.26 -4.90 -14.86
C SER A 40 5.30 -5.10 -13.34
N LEU A 41 5.90 -4.18 -12.60
CA LEU A 41 5.98 -4.25 -11.14
C LEU A 41 4.61 -4.12 -10.47
N ALA A 42 3.74 -3.26 -11.01
CA ALA A 42 2.38 -3.10 -10.51
C ALA A 42 1.55 -4.38 -10.68
N ARG A 43 1.67 -5.04 -11.85
CA ARG A 43 1.00 -6.33 -12.10
C ARG A 43 1.52 -7.42 -11.16
N GLU A 44 2.84 -7.53 -11.01
CA GLU A 44 3.45 -8.47 -10.04
C GLU A 44 2.92 -8.22 -8.62
N TYR A 45 2.83 -6.95 -8.20
CA TYR A 45 2.35 -6.58 -6.88
C TYR A 45 0.89 -6.98 -6.64
N VAL A 46 -0.01 -6.76 -7.60
CA VAL A 46 -1.41 -7.19 -7.46
C VAL A 46 -1.52 -8.70 -7.32
N ILE A 47 -0.74 -9.46 -8.10
CA ILE A 47 -0.71 -10.93 -8.01
C ILE A 47 -0.21 -11.38 -6.63
N GLU A 48 0.91 -10.81 -6.16
CA GLU A 48 1.45 -11.10 -4.83
C GLU A 48 0.44 -10.75 -3.73
N HIS A 49 -0.24 -9.61 -3.84
CA HIS A 49 -1.23 -9.15 -2.88
C HIS A 49 -2.44 -10.10 -2.81
N VAL A 50 -2.99 -10.49 -3.96
CA VAL A 50 -4.10 -11.46 -4.03
C VAL A 50 -3.66 -12.80 -3.45
N ALA A 51 -2.45 -13.27 -3.75
CA ALA A 51 -1.92 -14.52 -3.21
C ALA A 51 -1.76 -14.48 -1.67
N VAL A 52 -1.36 -13.33 -1.11
CA VAL A 52 -1.29 -13.13 0.35
C VAL A 52 -2.69 -13.09 0.97
N GLN A 53 -3.61 -12.30 0.40
CA GLN A 53 -4.98 -12.19 0.90
C GLN A 53 -5.73 -13.53 0.87
N SER A 54 -5.53 -14.31 -0.19
CA SER A 54 -6.11 -15.66 -0.32
C SER A 54 -5.37 -16.73 0.49
N SER A 55 -4.36 -16.36 1.29
CA SER A 55 -3.53 -17.28 2.08
C SER A 55 -2.82 -18.38 1.25
N ILE A 56 -2.67 -18.17 -0.06
CA ILE A 56 -1.91 -19.05 -0.95
C ILE A 56 -0.41 -18.79 -0.80
N ALA A 57 -0.02 -17.55 -0.50
CA ALA A 57 1.38 -17.17 -0.35
C ALA A 57 2.02 -17.80 0.90
N ALA A 58 3.17 -18.45 0.73
CA ALA A 58 3.94 -19.00 1.83
C ALA A 58 4.66 -17.87 2.62
N PRO A 59 4.61 -17.87 3.96
CA PRO A 59 5.35 -16.92 4.78
C PRO A 59 6.86 -16.98 4.51
N PRO A 60 7.58 -15.85 4.50
CA PRO A 60 9.03 -15.84 4.35
C PRO A 60 9.71 -16.69 5.43
N ARG A 61 10.62 -17.58 5.02
CA ARG A 61 11.39 -18.42 5.95
C ARG A 61 12.42 -17.54 6.68
N ARG A 62 12.16 -17.23 7.94
CA ARG A 62 13.08 -16.46 8.79
C ARG A 62 14.09 -17.43 9.43
N ASN A 63 15.37 -17.24 9.15
CA ASN A 63 16.43 -17.93 9.87
C ASN A 63 16.36 -17.50 11.35
N ARG A 64 16.46 -18.46 12.28
CA ARG A 64 16.47 -18.14 13.71
C ARG A 64 17.65 -17.22 13.99
N PHE A 65 17.37 -16.02 14.49
CA PHE A 65 18.39 -15.06 14.83
C PHE A 65 19.31 -15.67 15.90
N GLN A 66 20.61 -15.69 15.63
CA GLN A 66 21.61 -16.13 16.60
C GLN A 66 22.23 -14.87 17.21
N LEU A 67 21.99 -14.67 18.51
CA LEU A 67 22.66 -13.60 19.24
C LEU A 67 24.17 -13.87 19.24
N PRO A 68 25.03 -12.85 19.03
CA PRO A 68 26.48 -13.01 19.09
C PRO A 68 26.99 -13.59 20.41
N ARG A 69 26.22 -13.40 21.50
CA ARG A 69 26.51 -13.91 22.83
C ARG A 69 25.24 -14.49 23.43
N ALA A 70 25.36 -15.59 24.17
CA ALA A 70 24.26 -16.12 24.96
C ALA A 70 23.82 -15.09 26.02
N SER A 71 22.51 -14.82 26.10
CA SER A 71 21.95 -14.01 27.17
C SER A 71 22.02 -14.78 28.49
N ARG A 72 22.55 -14.15 29.54
CA ARG A 72 22.47 -14.66 30.91
C ARG A 72 21.17 -14.14 31.51
N LEU A 73 20.20 -15.02 31.71
CA LEU A 73 18.97 -14.67 32.42
C LEU A 73 19.28 -14.55 33.92
N PRO A 74 18.67 -13.58 34.63
CA PRO A 74 18.75 -13.52 36.09
C PRO A 74 18.08 -14.75 36.71
N ASN A 75 18.47 -15.12 37.94
CA ASN A 75 17.79 -16.21 38.64
C ASN A 75 16.39 -15.74 39.04
N ILE A 76 15.44 -16.67 39.08
CA ILE A 76 14.04 -16.37 39.43
C ILE A 76 13.94 -15.72 40.81
N SER A 77 14.79 -16.10 41.75
CA SER A 77 14.86 -15.51 43.09
C SER A 77 15.29 -14.05 43.11
N ASP A 78 15.95 -13.57 42.06
CA ASP A 78 16.41 -12.18 41.93
C ASP A 78 15.34 -11.29 41.25
N ILE A 79 14.21 -11.88 40.82
CA ILE A 79 13.11 -11.17 40.17
C ILE A 79 12.16 -10.68 41.26
N VAL A 80 12.13 -9.37 41.48
CA VAL A 80 11.14 -8.72 42.35
C VAL A 80 9.93 -8.35 41.51
N GLU A 81 8.74 -8.82 41.88
CA GLU A 81 7.49 -8.34 41.29
C GLU A 81 7.30 -6.88 41.68
N SER A 82 7.42 -5.98 40.70
CA SER A 82 7.01 -4.59 40.91
C SER A 82 5.51 -4.56 41.13
N GLU A 83 5.09 -3.94 42.23
CA GLU A 83 3.70 -3.59 42.46
C GLU A 83 3.19 -2.69 41.32
N VAL A 84 2.08 -3.10 40.71
CA VAL A 84 1.34 -2.24 39.79
C VAL A 84 0.91 -1.03 40.60
N SER A 85 1.49 0.13 40.28
CA SER A 85 0.93 1.43 40.66
C SER A 85 -0.54 1.41 40.26
N ALA A 86 -1.45 1.50 41.24
CA ALA A 86 -2.84 1.74 40.96
C ALA A 86 -2.91 3.03 40.13
N ASP A 87 -3.26 2.87 38.86
CA ASP A 87 -3.50 3.94 37.91
C ASP A 87 -4.59 4.82 38.54
N GLU A 88 -4.26 6.07 38.87
CA GLU A 88 -5.30 7.04 39.19
C GLU A 88 -6.20 7.11 37.96
N GLU A 89 -7.51 7.02 38.18
CA GLU A 89 -8.50 6.84 37.13
C GLU A 89 -8.36 7.93 36.07
N ASP A 90 -7.82 7.57 34.90
CA ASP A 90 -7.70 8.44 33.75
C ASP A 90 -9.12 8.73 33.27
N GLU A 91 -9.64 9.88 33.70
CA GLU A 91 -10.96 10.40 33.40
C GLU A 91 -11.06 10.54 31.86
N LEU A 92 -11.65 9.53 31.23
CA LEU A 92 -11.87 9.50 29.79
C LEU A 92 -12.62 10.77 29.38
N PRO A 93 -12.06 11.63 28.51
CA PRO A 93 -12.85 12.71 27.96
C PRO A 93 -13.98 12.11 27.14
N ASP A 94 -15.20 12.52 27.47
CA ASP A 94 -16.45 12.21 26.81
C ASP A 94 -16.27 12.19 25.29
N ARG A 95 -16.48 11.01 24.70
CA ARG A 95 -16.40 10.81 23.25
C ARG A 95 -17.57 11.56 22.65
N ALA A 96 -17.32 12.78 22.16
CA ALA A 96 -18.27 13.47 21.31
C ALA A 96 -18.62 12.54 20.13
N GLU A 97 -19.88 12.12 20.10
CA GLU A 97 -20.51 11.40 18.99
C GLU A 97 -20.17 12.15 17.69
N ASP A 98 -19.31 11.56 16.87
CA ASP A 98 -19.01 12.06 15.54
C ASP A 98 -20.19 11.71 14.64
N GLU A 99 -21.08 12.69 14.48
CA GLU A 99 -22.19 12.68 13.55
C GLU A 99 -21.71 12.20 12.16
N SER A 100 -22.20 11.04 11.76
CA SER A 100 -22.00 10.44 10.45
C SER A 100 -22.41 11.42 9.35
N CYS A 101 -21.45 12.10 8.73
CA CYS A 101 -21.67 12.83 7.48
C CYS A 101 -21.84 11.83 6.33
N THR A 102 -23.06 11.34 6.17
CA THR A 102 -23.51 10.73 4.91
C THR A 102 -23.68 11.85 3.89
N SER A 103 -22.64 12.13 3.11
CA SER A 103 -22.81 12.93 1.90
C SER A 103 -23.52 12.08 0.85
N ALA A 104 -24.85 12.11 0.87
CA ALA A 104 -25.68 11.68 -0.24
C ALA A 104 -25.37 12.58 -1.45
N MET A 105 -24.53 12.09 -2.36
CA MET A 105 -24.43 12.65 -3.70
C MET A 105 -25.74 12.33 -4.41
N SER A 106 -26.56 13.36 -4.51
CA SER A 106 -27.75 13.39 -5.35
C SER A 106 -27.33 13.11 -6.78
N SER A 107 -27.75 11.95 -7.32
CA SER A 107 -27.62 11.64 -8.74
C SER A 107 -28.69 10.60 -9.11
N GLU A 108 -29.76 11.16 -9.69
CA GLU A 108 -30.57 10.65 -10.81
C GLU A 108 -31.31 9.31 -10.65
N GLY A 109 -32.64 9.44 -10.68
CA GLY A 109 -33.59 8.34 -10.66
C GLY A 109 -33.53 7.50 -11.93
N THR A 110 -33.39 6.21 -11.72
CA THR A 110 -33.88 5.13 -12.58
C THR A 110 -35.12 4.59 -11.85
N ASP A 111 -36.27 4.27 -12.43
CA ASP A 111 -36.57 3.67 -13.72
C ASP A 111 -38.11 3.67 -13.78
N ASP A 112 -38.70 4.06 -14.90
CA ASP A 112 -39.97 3.46 -15.30
C ASP A 112 -40.05 3.52 -16.82
N SER A 113 -40.23 2.35 -17.40
CA SER A 113 -40.51 2.16 -18.82
C SER A 113 -41.73 2.99 -19.23
N GLU A 114 -41.78 3.50 -20.45
CA GLU A 114 -42.77 3.23 -21.51
C GLU A 114 -42.50 4.19 -22.71
N GLN A 115 -42.86 3.73 -23.91
CA GLN A 115 -42.57 4.27 -25.25
C GLN A 115 -42.87 5.77 -25.43
N ILE A 116 -42.13 6.46 -26.32
CA ILE A 116 -42.53 7.51 -27.32
C ILE A 116 -41.20 8.03 -27.97
N GLU A 117 -40.85 7.62 -29.20
CA GLU A 117 -41.07 8.34 -30.49
C GLU A 117 -39.96 9.35 -30.88
N SER A 118 -39.21 8.98 -31.92
CA SER A 118 -38.44 9.78 -32.89
C SER A 118 -37.49 10.91 -32.45
N GLY A 119 -36.20 10.74 -32.78
CA GLY A 119 -35.26 11.86 -32.93
C GLY A 119 -33.84 11.37 -33.19
N GLU A 120 -33.42 11.33 -34.44
CA GLU A 120 -32.03 11.06 -34.81
C GLU A 120 -31.12 12.19 -34.29
N MET A 121 -30.14 11.86 -33.46
CA MET A 121 -29.07 12.78 -33.09
C MET A 121 -27.74 12.02 -33.17
N GLU A 122 -27.10 12.14 -34.33
CA GLU A 122 -25.70 11.75 -34.51
C GLU A 122 -24.84 12.60 -33.56
N THR A 123 -24.21 11.97 -32.57
CA THR A 123 -23.22 12.62 -31.70
C THR A 123 -21.84 12.10 -32.09
N GLU A 124 -21.24 12.74 -33.09
CA GLU A 124 -19.81 12.64 -33.38
C GLU A 124 -19.02 13.32 -32.24
N PRO A 125 -18.10 12.63 -31.55
CA PRO A 125 -17.20 13.28 -30.61
C PRO A 125 -16.06 13.97 -31.37
N VAL A 126 -16.18 15.27 -31.57
CA VAL A 126 -15.09 16.12 -32.09
C VAL A 126 -14.01 16.26 -31.03
N LEU A 127 -12.94 15.46 -31.14
CA LEU A 127 -11.69 15.66 -30.43
C LEU A 127 -10.59 16.01 -31.44
N SER A 128 -10.65 17.24 -31.97
CA SER A 128 -9.50 17.85 -32.64
C SER A 128 -8.54 18.38 -31.57
N PHE A 129 -7.37 17.77 -31.44
CA PHE A 129 -6.25 18.28 -30.66
C PHE A 129 -5.16 18.68 -31.64
N ASP A 130 -5.06 19.97 -31.97
CA ASP A 130 -4.01 20.51 -32.83
C ASP A 130 -2.77 20.81 -31.98
N TYR A 131 -1.67 20.12 -32.28
CA TYR A 131 -0.35 20.34 -31.70
C TYR A 131 0.51 21.11 -32.69
N ASP A 132 0.65 22.43 -32.50
CA ASP A 132 1.65 23.23 -33.22
C ASP A 132 3.01 23.04 -32.53
N GLY A 133 3.72 21.99 -32.94
CA GLY A 133 5.12 21.79 -32.61
C GLY A 133 6.00 22.64 -33.53
N GLU A 134 6.38 23.83 -33.08
CA GLU A 134 7.42 24.63 -33.73
C GLU A 134 8.79 23.91 -33.61
N THR A 135 9.44 23.72 -34.76
CA THR A 135 10.76 23.08 -34.94
C THR A 135 11.92 24.05 -34.78
#